data_AF-A0A246NG86-F1
#
_entry.id   AF-A0A246NG86-F1
#
_cell.length_a   1.000
_cell.length_b   1.000
_cell.length_c   1.000
_cell.angle_alpha   90.00
_cell.angle_beta   90.00
_cell.angle_gamma   90.00
#
_symmetry.space_group_name_H-M   'P 1'
#
loop_
_entity.id
_entity.type
_entity.pdbx_description
1 polymer ?
#
loop_
_entity_poly.entity_id
_entity_poly.type
_entity_poly.pdbx_seq_one_letter_code
_entity_poly.pdbx_strand_id
1 'polypeptide(L)'
;MHEKYKHVTEIKAQTDALLTQLSEGEYRSLDTWANNLAHLKVAFCSFGPYMADASFLAWLKQHDAVMLSEIAMTGRALMALQNFFRVASTLPSSVNLNLFYD
;
A
#
# COMPACT_ATOMS: atom_id res chain seq x y z
N MET A 1 15.72 -6.86 -17.60
CA MET A 1 14.84 -5.71 -17.27
C MET A 1 13.38 -6.00 -17.58
N HIS A 2 13.04 -6.47 -18.78
CA HIS A 2 11.65 -6.75 -19.17
C HIS A 2 10.89 -7.66 -18.19
N GLU A 3 11.46 -8.81 -17.80
CA GLU A 3 10.79 -9.73 -16.85
C GLU A 3 10.57 -9.10 -15.46
N LYS A 4 11.57 -8.37 -14.95
CA LYS A 4 11.44 -7.63 -13.68
C LYS A 4 10.35 -6.57 -13.75
N TYR A 5 10.27 -5.85 -14.86
CA TYR A 5 9.23 -4.84 -15.09
C TYR A 5 7.83 -5.46 -15.17
N LYS A 6 7.70 -6.60 -15.85
CA LYS A 6 6.45 -7.36 -15.91
C LYS A 6 5.98 -7.76 -14.51
N HIS A 7 6.84 -8.36 -13.70
CA HIS A 7 6.48 -8.73 -12.33
C HIS A 7 6.12 -7.53 -11.46
N VAL A 8 6.86 -6.42 -11.56
CA VAL A 8 6.52 -5.18 -10.84
C VAL A 8 5.15 -4.66 -11.27
N THR A 9 4.81 -4.76 -12.56
CA THR A 9 3.48 -4.38 -13.08
C THR A 9 2.39 -5.27 -12.52
N GLU A 10 2.62 -6.59 -12.43
CA GLU A 10 1.67 -7.55 -11.83
C GLU A 10 1.44 -7.26 -10.34
N ILE A 11 2.50 -7.00 -9.57
CA ILE A 11 2.40 -6.64 -8.15
C ILE A 11 1.67 -5.30 -8.00
N LYS A 12 1.93 -4.33 -8.88
CA LYS A 12 1.26 -3.03 -8.89
C LYS A 12 -0.22 -3.16 -9.17
N ALA A 13 -0.62 -3.94 -10.17
CA ALA A 13 -2.03 -4.19 -10.47
C ALA A 13 -2.77 -4.81 -9.27
N GLN A 14 -2.15 -5.77 -8.58
CA GLN A 14 -2.72 -6.36 -7.35
C GLN A 14 -2.83 -5.34 -6.22
N THR A 15 -1.79 -4.52 -6.04
CA THR A 15 -1.74 -3.45 -5.03
C THR A 15 -2.82 -2.39 -5.28
N ASP A 16 -2.98 -1.95 -6.52
CA ASP A 16 -3.98 -0.96 -6.93
C ASP A 16 -5.41 -1.48 -6.75
N ALA A 17 -5.66 -2.75 -7.09
CA ALA A 17 -6.96 -3.37 -6.88
C ALA A 17 -7.33 -3.41 -5.38
N LEU A 18 -6.38 -3.76 -4.51
CA LEU A 18 -6.58 -3.76 -3.06
C LEU A 18 -6.77 -2.35 -2.50
N LEU A 19 -6.02 -1.37 -2.99
CA LEU A 19 -6.20 0.04 -2.61
C LEU A 19 -7.59 0.55 -3.00
N THR A 20 -8.02 0.27 -4.23
CA THR A 20 -9.35 0.64 -4.72
C THR A 20 -10.43 0.04 -3.85
N GLN A 21 -10.31 -1.25 -3.50
CA GLN A 21 -11.23 -1.89 -2.57
C GLN A 21 -11.22 -1.18 -1.21
N LEU A 22 -10.04 -0.86 -0.65
CA LEU A 22 -9.93 -0.22 0.67
C LEU A 22 -10.46 1.21 0.70
N SER A 23 -10.37 1.94 -0.40
CA SER A 23 -10.81 3.33 -0.51
C SER A 23 -12.28 3.48 -0.91
N GLU A 24 -12.78 2.60 -1.78
CA GLU A 24 -14.09 2.75 -2.43
C GLU A 24 -15.02 1.55 -2.21
N GLY A 25 -14.55 0.48 -1.56
CA GLY A 25 -15.31 -0.74 -1.37
C GLY A 25 -16.47 -0.57 -0.39
N GLU A 26 -17.62 -1.12 -0.76
CA GLU A 26 -18.76 -1.27 0.15
C GLU A 26 -18.51 -2.42 1.13
N TYR A 27 -17.79 -2.14 2.21
CA TYR A 27 -17.49 -3.12 3.24
C TYR A 27 -18.69 -3.41 4.12
N ARG A 28 -19.11 -4.69 4.16
CA ARG A 28 -20.17 -5.18 5.06
C ARG A 28 -19.70 -5.38 6.50
N SER A 29 -18.38 -5.49 6.72
CA SER A 29 -17.78 -5.64 8.04
C SER A 29 -16.37 -5.08 8.10
N LEU A 30 -15.95 -4.69 9.32
CA LEU A 30 -14.58 -4.28 9.61
C LEU A 30 -13.57 -5.41 9.36
N ASP A 31 -13.96 -6.67 9.57
CA ASP A 31 -13.10 -7.83 9.32
C ASP A 31 -12.72 -7.96 7.84
N THR A 32 -13.66 -7.72 6.93
CA THR A 32 -13.36 -7.73 5.49
C THR A 32 -12.41 -6.60 5.12
N TRP A 33 -12.61 -5.41 5.69
CA TRP A 33 -11.70 -4.28 5.48
C TRP A 33 -10.28 -4.61 6.01
N ALA A 34 -10.18 -5.13 7.24
CA ALA A 34 -8.92 -5.49 7.87
C ALA A 34 -8.18 -6.61 7.11
N ASN A 35 -8.92 -7.58 6.57
CA ASN A 35 -8.37 -8.64 5.74
C ASN A 35 -7.77 -8.07 4.44
N ASN A 36 -8.46 -7.15 3.77
CA ASN A 36 -7.94 -6.49 2.57
C ASN A 36 -6.69 -5.66 2.87
N LEU A 37 -6.66 -4.98 4.02
CA LEU A 37 -5.47 -4.24 4.46
C LEU A 37 -4.28 -5.18 4.71
N ALA A 38 -4.52 -6.35 5.31
CA ALA A 38 -3.49 -7.36 5.52
C ALA A 38 -2.94 -7.86 4.17
N HIS A 39 -3.81 -8.14 3.20
CA HIS A 39 -3.41 -8.53 1.84
C HIS A 39 -2.62 -7.41 1.13
N LEU A 40 -3.04 -6.14 1.27
CA LEU A 40 -2.32 -5.00 0.70
C LEU A 40 -0.89 -4.93 1.24
N LYS A 41 -0.72 -5.10 2.56
CA LYS A 41 0.62 -5.11 3.17
C LYS A 41 1.51 -6.21 2.58
N VAL A 42 0.97 -7.43 2.41
CA VAL A 42 1.72 -8.56 1.83
C VAL A 42 2.11 -8.28 0.38
N ALA A 43 1.15 -7.85 -0.45
CA ALA A 43 1.40 -7.50 -1.86
C ALA A 43 2.45 -6.40 -1.99
N PHE A 44 2.36 -5.34 -1.18
CA PHE A 44 3.33 -4.26 -1.20
C PHE A 44 4.75 -4.72 -0.82
N CYS A 45 4.87 -5.62 0.16
CA CYS A 45 6.18 -6.19 0.52
C CYS A 45 6.84 -6.97 -0.63
N SER A 46 6.08 -7.49 -1.59
CA SER A 46 6.61 -8.17 -2.77
C SER A 46 7.43 -7.27 -3.70
N PHE A 47 7.30 -5.93 -3.59
CA PHE A 47 8.20 -5.01 -4.29
C PHE A 47 9.65 -5.02 -3.77
N GLY A 48 9.87 -5.47 -2.52
CA GLY A 48 11.15 -5.36 -1.81
C GLY A 48 12.37 -5.82 -2.61
N PRO A 49 12.38 -7.03 -3.20
CA PRO A 49 13.51 -7.52 -3.99
C PRO A 49 13.82 -6.65 -5.23
N TYR A 50 12.80 -6.04 -5.83
CA TYR A 50 12.96 -5.18 -7.01
C TYR A 50 13.45 -3.78 -6.63
N MET A 51 12.94 -3.22 -5.52
CA MET A 51 13.35 -1.90 -5.02
C MET A 51 14.74 -1.91 -4.39
N ALA A 52 15.21 -3.08 -3.93
CA ALA A 52 16.57 -3.28 -3.44
C ALA A 52 17.62 -3.40 -4.57
N ASP A 53 17.20 -3.67 -5.81
CA ASP A 53 18.09 -3.74 -6.96
C ASP A 53 18.33 -2.34 -7.54
N ALA A 54 19.49 -1.75 -7.22
CA ALA A 54 19.87 -0.41 -7.66
C ALA A 54 19.90 -0.26 -9.20
N SER A 55 20.27 -1.30 -9.94
CA SER A 55 20.32 -1.24 -11.41
C SER A 55 18.92 -1.23 -12.00
N PHE A 56 18.04 -2.07 -11.47
CA PHE A 56 16.64 -2.06 -11.88
C PHE A 56 15.93 -0.77 -11.47
N LEU A 57 16.18 -0.26 -10.26
CA LEU A 57 15.60 0.99 -9.78
C LEU A 57 16.01 2.19 -10.65
N ALA A 58 17.29 2.27 -11.03
CA ALA A 58 17.78 3.31 -11.93
C ALA A 58 17.14 3.20 -13.32
N TRP A 59 17.00 1.99 -13.86
CA TRP A 59 16.31 1.73 -15.12
C TRP A 59 14.82 2.11 -15.04
N LEU A 60 14.12 1.70 -13.99
CA LEU A 60 12.70 1.99 -13.78
C LEU A 60 12.46 3.50 -13.67
N LYS A 61 13.32 4.23 -12.95
CA LYS A 61 13.24 5.69 -12.86
C LYS A 61 13.34 6.39 -14.22
N GLN A 62 14.12 5.84 -15.16
CA GLN A 62 14.28 6.41 -16.50
C GLN A 62 13.15 6.02 -17.44
N HIS A 63 12.63 4.79 -17.31
CA HIS A 63 11.66 4.22 -18.24
C HIS A 63 10.21 4.48 -17.83
N ASP A 64 9.94 4.50 -16.52
CA ASP A 64 8.61 4.65 -15.94
C ASP A 64 8.69 5.28 -14.54
N ALA A 65 9.04 6.56 -14.49
CA ALA A 65 9.12 7.33 -13.26
C ALA A 65 7.77 7.44 -12.53
N VAL A 66 6.66 7.36 -13.28
CA VAL A 66 5.30 7.44 -12.74
C VAL A 66 5.01 6.21 -11.90
N MET A 67 5.23 5.00 -12.43
CA MET A 67 5.07 3.75 -11.67
C MET A 67 5.90 3.77 -10.39
N LEU A 68 7.16 4.22 -10.46
CA LEU A 68 8.02 4.33 -9.29
C LEU A 68 7.46 5.31 -8.23
N SER A 69 6.94 6.46 -8.68
CA SER A 69 6.29 7.44 -7.79
C SER A 69 5.04 6.87 -7.12
N GLU A 70 4.19 6.17 -7.85
CA GLU A 70 2.98 5.54 -7.33
C GLU A 70 3.28 4.46 -6.28
N ILE A 71 4.30 3.64 -6.51
CA ILE A 71 4.79 2.66 -5.52
C ILE A 71 5.27 3.39 -4.26
N ALA A 72 6.03 4.47 -4.41
CA ALA A 72 6.52 5.26 -3.27
C ALA A 72 5.36 5.93 -2.48
N MET A 73 4.35 6.46 -3.17
CA MET A 73 3.16 7.06 -2.55
C MET A 73 2.37 6.01 -1.76
N THR A 74 2.17 4.82 -2.34
CA THR A 74 1.53 3.70 -1.65
C THR A 74 2.27 3.33 -0.38
N GLY A 75 3.61 3.27 -0.43
CA GLY A 75 4.44 3.02 0.75
C GLY A 75 4.23 4.06 1.85
N ARG A 76 4.17 5.36 1.50
CA ARG A 76 3.90 6.42 2.48
C ARG A 76 2.51 6.30 3.09
N ALA A 77 1.48 5.97 2.31
CA ALA A 77 0.12 5.76 2.82
C ALA A 77 0.09 4.61 3.83
N LEU A 78 0.75 3.48 3.53
CA LEU A 78 0.87 2.35 4.46
C LEU A 78 1.63 2.71 5.73
N MET A 79 2.71 3.49 5.64
CA MET A 79 3.44 3.98 6.81
C MET A 79 2.57 4.90 7.68
N ALA A 80 1.78 5.78 7.06
CA ALA A 80 0.86 6.65 7.78
C ALA A 80 -0.21 5.84 8.53
N LEU A 81 -0.82 4.83 7.88
CA LEU A 81 -1.77 3.91 8.50
C LEU A 81 -1.14 3.11 9.65
N GLN A 82 0.06 2.57 9.45
CA GLN A 82 0.79 1.87 10.52
C GLN A 82 1.05 2.77 11.72
N ASN A 83 1.44 4.02 11.47
CA ASN A 83 1.65 4.99 12.54
C ASN A 83 0.34 5.32 13.26
N PHE A 84 -0.76 5.48 12.52
CA PHE A 84 -2.09 5.69 13.09
C PHE A 84 -2.51 4.53 13.99
N PHE A 85 -2.42 3.28 13.53
CA PHE A 85 -2.78 2.11 14.35
C PHE A 85 -1.95 2.00 15.62
N ARG A 86 -0.64 2.28 15.52
CA ARG A 86 0.24 2.30 16.68
C ARG A 86 -0.24 3.29 17.74
N VAL A 87 -0.58 4.52 17.34
CA VAL A 87 -1.10 5.53 18.27
C VAL A 87 -2.49 5.14 18.78
N ALA A 88 -3.40 4.71 17.90
CA ALA A 88 -4.76 4.32 18.26
C ALA A 88 -4.80 3.17 19.27
N SER A 89 -3.87 2.22 19.18
CA SER A 89 -3.75 1.11 20.14
C SER A 89 -3.37 1.53 21.57
N THR A 90 -2.89 2.77 21.74
CA THR A 90 -2.55 3.34 23.04
C THR A 90 -3.67 4.20 23.62
N LEU A 91 -4.74 4.44 22.85
CA LEU A 91 -5.88 5.22 23.32
C LEU A 91 -6.71 4.40 24.31
N PRO A 92 -7.14 5.00 25.44
CA PRO A 92 -8.18 4.41 26.27
C PRO A 92 -9.44 4.15 25.45
N SER A 93 -10.20 3.11 25.78
CA SER A 93 -11.44 2.70 25.09
C SER A 93 -12.54 3.77 25.03
N SER A 94 -12.33 4.93 25.67
CA SER A 94 -13.26 6.06 25.76
C SER A 94 -12.98 7.19 24.75
N VAL A 95 -11.95 7.10 23.91
CA VAL A 95 -11.62 8.16 22.94
C VAL A 95 -12.39 7.95 21.63
N ASN A 96 -13.25 8.93 21.29
CA ASN A 96 -14.00 8.95 20.04
C ASN A 96 -13.10 9.43 18.88
N LEU A 97 -12.88 8.56 17.88
CA LEU A 97 -12.03 8.81 16.69
C LEU A 97 -12.83 9.35 15.49
N ASN A 98 -13.86 10.17 15.72
CA ASN A 98 -14.56 10.91 14.66
C ASN A 98 -13.69 12.07 14.12
N LEU A 99 -12.61 11.74 13.42
CA LEU A 99 -11.69 12.73 12.80
C LEU A 99 -11.82 12.83 11.28
N PHE A 100 -12.75 12.11 10.65
CA PHE A 100 -12.81 11.99 9.19
C PHE A 100 -14.20 12.12 8.54
N TYR A 101 -15.22 12.56 9.28
CA TYR A 101 -16.52 12.89 8.69
C TYR A 101 -16.97 14.26 9.22
N ASP A 102 -16.68 15.30 8.43
CA ASP A 102 -17.44 16.56 8.36
C ASP A 102 -18.15 16.60 7.00
#